data_AF-A0AA45JHD8-F1
#
_entry.id   AF-A0AA45JHD8-F1
#
_cell.length_a   1.000
_cell.length_b   1.000
_cell.length_c   1.000
_cell.angle_alpha   90.00
_cell.angle_beta   90.00
_cell.angle_gamma   90.00
#
_symmetry.space_group_name_H-M   'P 1'
#
loop_
_entity.id
_entity.type
_entity.pdbx_description
1 polymer ?
#
loop_
_entity_poly.entity_id
_entity_poly.type
_entity_poly.pdbx_seq_one_letter_code
_entity_poly.pdbx_strand_id
1 'polypeptide(L)'
;MTQPPYGAMPPGQRLVDLCRVCRIQAPHRAGRIRCPRCNGILVVVPVDQVAQALAQPRPPAAPITPHGAPQQRPVGGPAPGRIRWIAQRPPEARPGPRAANLHRSRPTPRYSSIPRWGLQDLPASWQDIPVETQARSEALKFVAAARQVAVVLGIAAVFHVLRYLVAVVGRDHLIPAWLDIVTAIFVQASGVAALLAMGYGLARFGQWVIAMRALAYRHVDRLEPRRSWVLWLFSVFPLVNLVTAPFLLREAALVDERVLTPRTHLELRKVWIAWALVNAVALTAIVMRWAGHRSGSLQTQADALVWVIVSGVVSAAFAWWMIPRLVAVFNPAAGPARAPSRRRWVNA
;
A
#
# COMPACT_ATOMS: atom_id res chain seq x y z
N MET A 1 13.84 -30.24 71.39
CA MET A 1 14.58 -29.03 71.00
C MET A 1 13.65 -27.85 71.17
N THR A 2 13.78 -27.19 72.31
CA THR A 2 12.99 -26.06 72.80
C THR A 2 13.37 -24.78 72.06
N GLN A 3 12.39 -24.03 71.55
CA GLN A 3 12.58 -22.71 70.95
C GLN A 3 13.03 -21.70 72.03
N PRO A 4 13.93 -20.76 71.71
CA PRO A 4 14.29 -19.70 72.65
C PRO A 4 13.15 -18.66 72.77
N PRO A 5 13.04 -17.98 73.93
CA PRO A 5 12.01 -16.98 74.17
C PRO A 5 12.28 -15.71 73.35
N TYR A 6 11.20 -15.09 72.87
CA TYR A 6 11.23 -13.86 72.09
C TYR A 6 11.91 -12.73 72.87
N GLY A 7 13.09 -12.33 72.42
CA GLY A 7 13.73 -11.07 72.81
C GLY A 7 12.89 -9.87 72.32
N ALA A 8 12.90 -8.79 73.11
CA ALA A 8 12.18 -7.55 72.84
C ALA A 8 12.45 -7.01 71.42
N MET A 9 11.38 -6.85 70.65
CA MET A 9 11.40 -6.44 69.25
C MET A 9 11.37 -4.89 69.16
N PRO A 10 12.17 -4.25 68.29
CA PRO A 10 12.18 -2.79 68.17
C PRO A 10 10.83 -2.26 67.61
N PRO A 11 10.37 -1.07 68.06
CA PRO A 11 9.11 -0.51 67.60
C PRO A 11 9.16 -0.17 66.11
N GLY A 12 8.33 -0.84 65.30
CA GLY A 12 8.18 -0.56 63.86
C GLY A 12 8.31 -1.75 62.91
N GLN A 13 8.65 -2.95 63.39
CA GLN A 13 8.73 -4.13 62.52
C GLN A 13 7.34 -4.71 62.19
N ARG A 14 6.97 -4.66 60.91
CA ARG A 14 5.77 -5.33 60.38
C ARG A 14 6.07 -6.82 60.19
N LEU A 15 5.16 -7.68 60.63
CA LEU A 15 5.23 -9.14 60.49
C LEU A 15 4.41 -9.63 59.30
N VAL A 16 4.91 -10.65 58.62
CA VAL A 16 4.26 -11.30 57.46
C VAL A 16 4.17 -12.80 57.69
N ASP A 17 3.01 -13.37 57.38
CA ASP A 17 2.81 -14.81 57.27
C ASP A 17 3.25 -15.28 55.87
N LEU A 18 4.32 -16.06 55.81
CA LEU A 18 4.90 -16.57 54.57
C LEU A 18 4.64 -18.07 54.41
N CYS A 19 4.07 -18.46 53.26
CA CYS A 19 4.02 -19.86 52.86
C CYS A 19 5.23 -20.22 51.99
N ARG A 20 6.14 -21.08 52.46
CA ARG A 20 7.32 -21.50 51.67
C ARG A 20 6.98 -22.36 50.44
N VAL A 21 5.82 -23.02 50.43
CA VAL A 21 5.36 -23.89 49.33
C VAL A 21 4.70 -23.07 48.21
N CYS A 22 3.76 -22.19 48.55
CA CYS A 22 3.01 -21.37 47.58
C CYS A 22 3.60 -19.96 47.36
N ARG A 23 4.62 -19.57 48.14
CA ARG A 23 5.22 -18.22 48.14
C ARG A 23 4.21 -17.07 48.37
N ILE A 24 3.10 -17.38 49.03
CA ILE A 24 2.10 -16.37 49.42
C ILE A 24 2.63 -15.60 50.62
N GLN A 25 2.49 -14.27 50.55
CA GLN A 25 2.79 -13.33 51.63
C GLN A 25 1.48 -12.67 52.06
N ALA A 26 1.17 -12.70 53.35
CA ALA A 26 0.01 -12.01 53.92
C ALA A 26 0.41 -11.26 55.19
N PRO A 27 -0.23 -10.12 55.52
CA PRO A 27 -0.04 -9.48 56.81
C PRO A 27 -0.30 -10.46 57.96
N HIS A 28 0.57 -10.46 58.98
CA HIS A 28 0.45 -11.38 60.10
C HIS A 28 -0.91 -11.20 60.81
N ARG A 29 -1.61 -12.32 61.04
CA ARG A 29 -2.83 -12.36 61.85
C ARG A 29 -2.70 -13.45 62.90
N ALA A 30 -2.90 -13.09 64.17
CA ALA A 30 -2.94 -14.05 65.27
C ALA A 30 -3.95 -15.19 64.97
N GLY A 31 -3.52 -16.43 65.16
CA GLY A 31 -4.32 -17.64 64.92
C GLY A 31 -4.25 -18.20 63.48
N ARG A 32 -3.59 -17.53 62.53
CA ARG A 32 -3.43 -18.03 61.16
C ARG A 32 -2.17 -18.91 61.03
N ILE A 33 -2.33 -20.21 61.22
CA ILE A 33 -1.21 -21.18 61.15
C ILE A 33 -1.09 -21.93 59.81
N ARG A 34 -2.13 -21.93 58.96
CA ARG A 34 -2.16 -22.70 57.70
C ARG A 34 -2.48 -21.85 56.47
N CYS A 35 -1.85 -22.20 55.34
CA CYS A 35 -2.05 -21.56 54.05
C CYS A 35 -3.40 -21.99 53.41
N PRO A 36 -4.24 -21.07 52.94
CA PRO A 36 -5.53 -21.41 52.33
C PRO A 36 -5.41 -22.15 50.97
N ARG A 37 -4.23 -22.10 50.33
CA ARG A 37 -4.02 -22.69 48.99
C ARG A 37 -3.49 -24.12 49.03
N CYS A 38 -2.56 -24.42 49.95
CA CYS A 38 -1.93 -25.75 50.03
C CYS A 38 -2.05 -26.41 51.40
N ASN A 39 -2.75 -25.79 52.35
CA ASN A 39 -2.87 -26.24 53.74
C ASN A 39 -1.52 -26.41 54.49
N GLY A 40 -0.43 -25.84 53.95
CA GLY A 40 0.91 -25.91 54.53
C GLY A 40 1.09 -24.92 55.69
N ILE A 41 2.06 -25.20 56.57
CA ILE A 41 2.38 -24.35 57.73
C ILE A 41 2.90 -22.99 57.26
N LEU A 42 2.34 -21.92 57.83
CA LEU A 42 2.81 -20.55 57.61
C LEU A 42 3.94 -20.23 58.60
N VAL A 43 5.00 -19.59 58.10
CA VAL A 43 6.12 -19.12 58.91
C VAL A 43 5.97 -17.62 59.09
N VAL A 44 6.00 -17.14 60.33
CA VAL A 44 5.95 -15.71 60.65
C VAL A 44 7.37 -15.14 60.52
N VAL A 45 7.55 -14.14 59.66
CA VAL A 45 8.86 -13.53 59.38
C VAL A 45 8.71 -12.00 59.39
N PRO A 46 9.70 -11.24 59.90
CA PRO A 46 9.77 -9.79 59.70
C PRO A 46 9.83 -9.42 58.21
N VAL A 47 9.18 -8.31 57.80
CA VAL A 47 9.13 -7.88 56.38
C VAL A 47 10.51 -7.80 55.73
N ASP A 48 11.50 -7.31 56.46
CA ASP A 48 12.90 -7.16 56.02
C ASP A 48 13.62 -8.50 55.77
N GLN A 49 13.14 -9.59 56.36
CA GLN A 49 13.74 -10.93 56.24
C GLN A 49 13.00 -11.84 55.25
N VAL A 50 11.93 -11.36 54.60
CA VAL A 50 11.12 -12.16 53.66
C VAL A 50 11.96 -12.64 52.47
N ALA A 51 12.81 -11.77 51.91
CA ALA A 51 13.68 -12.11 50.77
C ALA A 51 14.67 -13.24 51.14
N GLN A 52 15.24 -13.17 52.34
CA GLN A 52 16.17 -14.17 52.85
C GLN A 52 15.45 -15.50 53.18
N ALA A 53 14.23 -15.44 53.73
CA ALA A 53 13.41 -16.62 53.98
C ALA A 53 12.95 -17.34 52.69
N LEU A 54 12.76 -16.60 51.60
CA LEU A 54 12.47 -17.16 50.26
C LEU A 54 13.69 -17.75 49.56
N ALA A 55 14.89 -17.27 49.90
CA ALA A 55 16.17 -17.74 49.37
C ALA A 55 16.63 -19.06 50.01
N GLN A 56 16.09 -19.44 51.18
CA GLN A 56 16.42 -20.71 51.81
C GLN A 56 15.94 -21.91 50.97
N PRO A 57 16.76 -22.99 50.88
CA PRO A 57 16.38 -24.20 50.16
C PRO A 57 15.04 -24.73 50.63
N ARG A 58 14.19 -25.10 49.67
CA ARG A 58 12.88 -25.70 49.95
C ARG A 58 13.11 -26.98 50.76
N PRO A 59 12.48 -27.17 51.94
CA PRO A 59 12.49 -28.48 52.58
C PRO A 59 11.90 -29.51 51.60
N PRO A 60 12.41 -30.75 51.55
CA PRO A 60 11.94 -31.75 50.60
C PRO A 60 10.42 -31.83 50.69
N ALA A 61 9.77 -31.61 49.55
CA ALA A 61 8.33 -31.67 49.48
C ALA A 61 7.91 -33.09 49.87
N ALA A 62 7.23 -33.22 51.02
CA ALA A 62 6.40 -34.41 51.23
C ALA A 62 5.47 -34.50 50.00
N PRO A 63 5.37 -35.66 49.35
CA PRO A 63 4.63 -35.80 48.11
C PRO A 63 3.23 -35.24 48.31
N ILE A 64 2.93 -34.17 47.57
CA ILE A 64 1.58 -33.71 47.37
C ILE A 64 0.97 -34.79 46.49
N THR A 65 0.39 -35.82 47.10
CA THR A 65 -0.57 -36.66 46.40
C THR A 65 -1.57 -35.71 45.77
N PRO A 66 -1.77 -35.74 44.44
CA PRO A 66 -2.90 -35.05 43.85
C PRO A 66 -4.09 -35.51 44.67
N HIS A 67 -4.84 -34.57 45.27
CA HIS A 67 -6.14 -34.94 45.81
C HIS A 67 -6.86 -35.64 44.69
N GLY A 68 -7.04 -36.94 44.89
CA GLY A 68 -7.69 -37.80 43.96
C GLY A 68 -9.08 -37.25 43.69
N ALA A 69 -9.65 -37.72 42.58
CA ALA A 69 -11.07 -37.72 42.36
C ALA A 69 -11.84 -37.85 43.68
N PRO A 70 -12.96 -37.10 43.86
CA PRO A 70 -13.69 -37.09 45.12
C PRO A 70 -13.92 -38.53 45.57
N GLN A 71 -13.24 -38.90 46.65
CA GLN A 71 -13.39 -40.22 47.25
C GLN A 71 -14.85 -40.29 47.69
N GLN A 72 -15.63 -41.08 46.94
CA GLN A 72 -17.00 -41.38 47.32
C GLN A 72 -16.91 -42.06 48.69
N ARG A 73 -17.28 -41.31 49.74
CA ARG A 73 -17.57 -41.94 51.03
C ARG A 73 -18.63 -43.02 50.77
N PRO A 74 -18.49 -44.22 51.34
CA PRO A 74 -19.62 -45.13 51.41
C PRO A 74 -20.75 -44.37 52.09
N VAL A 75 -21.87 -44.24 51.39
CA VAL A 75 -23.07 -43.61 51.92
C VAL A 75 -23.52 -44.47 53.10
N GLY A 76 -23.21 -44.00 54.31
CA GLY A 76 -23.90 -44.43 55.51
C GLY A 76 -25.39 -44.18 55.31
N GLY A 77 -26.19 -45.18 55.67
CA GLY A 77 -27.65 -45.20 55.47
C GLY A 77 -28.35 -43.95 55.99
N PRO A 78 -29.57 -43.68 55.51
CA PRO A 78 -30.22 -42.40 55.67
C PRO A 78 -30.52 -42.11 57.16
N ALA A 79 -29.98 -41.00 57.67
CA ALA A 79 -30.50 -40.34 58.85
C ALA A 79 -31.82 -39.64 58.46
N PRO A 80 -32.92 -39.81 59.23
CA PRO A 80 -34.19 -39.21 58.90
C PRO A 80 -34.16 -37.70 59.16
N GLY A 81 -34.67 -36.90 58.21
CA GLY A 81 -35.13 -35.53 58.54
C GLY A 81 -34.57 -34.35 57.75
N ARG A 82 -33.91 -34.51 56.59
CA ARG A 82 -33.61 -33.35 55.71
C ARG A 82 -34.01 -33.62 54.26
N ILE A 83 -35.22 -33.21 53.92
CA ILE A 83 -35.70 -33.13 52.54
C ILE A 83 -35.01 -31.92 51.90
N ARG A 84 -34.07 -32.17 50.99
CA ARG A 84 -33.46 -31.12 50.17
C ARG A 84 -34.18 -31.10 48.83
N TRP A 85 -35.03 -30.09 48.62
CA TRP A 85 -35.59 -29.82 47.31
C TRP A 85 -34.46 -29.43 46.36
N ILE A 86 -34.26 -30.22 45.32
CA ILE A 86 -33.32 -29.93 44.24
C ILE A 86 -34.17 -29.81 42.98
N ALA A 87 -34.27 -28.61 42.43
CA ALA A 87 -34.88 -28.40 41.13
C ALA A 87 -33.98 -29.07 40.08
N GLN A 88 -34.31 -30.31 39.71
CA GLN A 88 -33.70 -30.97 38.57
C GLN A 88 -34.45 -30.61 37.31
N ARG A 89 -33.70 -30.34 36.25
CA ARG A 89 -34.27 -30.08 34.93
C ARG A 89 -35.01 -31.34 34.44
N PRO A 90 -36.23 -31.21 33.87
CA PRO A 90 -36.96 -32.33 33.27
C PRO A 90 -36.07 -33.13 32.32
N PRO A 91 -36.24 -34.46 32.23
CA PRO A 91 -35.35 -35.33 31.45
C PRO A 91 -35.16 -34.87 30.01
N GLU A 92 -36.24 -34.37 29.40
CA GLU A 92 -36.30 -33.85 28.03
C GLU A 92 -35.56 -32.51 27.81
N ALA A 93 -35.28 -31.76 28.87
CA ALA A 93 -34.51 -30.50 28.79
C ALA A 93 -33.03 -30.69 29.20
N ARG A 94 -32.61 -31.91 29.56
CA ARG A 94 -31.20 -32.23 29.79
C ARG A 94 -30.47 -32.26 28.45
N PRO A 95 -29.42 -31.45 28.24
CA PRO A 95 -28.61 -31.56 27.05
C PRO A 95 -28.06 -32.98 26.95
N GLY A 96 -28.22 -33.62 25.80
CA GLY A 96 -27.61 -34.92 25.55
C GLY A 96 -26.09 -34.88 25.76
N PRO A 97 -25.45 -36.01 26.06
CA PRO A 97 -24.00 -36.08 26.13
C PRO A 97 -23.43 -35.52 24.83
N ARG A 98 -22.63 -34.44 24.91
CA ARG A 98 -21.89 -33.98 23.74
C ARG A 98 -21.05 -35.16 23.28
N ALA A 99 -21.29 -35.63 22.06
CA ALA A 99 -20.41 -36.60 21.43
C ALA A 99 -18.99 -36.08 21.61
N ALA A 100 -18.13 -36.91 22.23
CA ALA A 100 -16.73 -36.58 22.35
C ALA A 100 -16.16 -36.60 20.94
N ASN A 101 -16.23 -35.45 20.28
CA ASN A 101 -15.48 -35.20 19.07
C ASN A 101 -14.03 -35.39 19.49
N LEU A 102 -13.45 -36.54 19.14
CA LEU A 102 -12.01 -36.74 19.06
C LEU A 102 -11.50 -35.87 17.91
N HIS A 103 -11.67 -34.54 18.05
CA HIS A 103 -10.89 -33.59 17.30
C HIS A 103 -9.46 -33.84 17.74
N ARG A 104 -8.72 -34.58 16.90
CA ARG A 104 -7.27 -34.63 16.92
C ARG A 104 -6.82 -33.17 17.09
N SER A 105 -6.30 -32.82 18.27
CA SER A 105 -5.86 -31.47 18.56
C SER A 105 -4.97 -31.04 17.42
N ARG A 106 -5.44 -30.09 16.61
CA ARG A 106 -4.60 -29.49 15.58
C ARG A 106 -3.40 -28.92 16.35
N PRO A 107 -2.16 -29.23 15.95
CA PRO A 107 -1.00 -28.69 16.61
C PRO A 107 -1.14 -27.17 16.69
N THR A 108 -0.88 -26.58 17.87
CA THR A 108 -0.81 -25.14 18.00
C THR A 108 0.17 -24.62 16.94
N PRO A 109 -0.22 -23.66 16.09
CA PRO A 109 0.67 -23.16 15.04
C PRO A 109 1.99 -22.69 15.65
N ARG A 110 3.10 -23.28 15.22
CA ARG A 110 4.44 -22.85 15.63
C ARG A 110 4.90 -21.80 14.63
N TYR A 111 4.93 -20.56 15.07
CA TYR A 111 5.56 -19.49 14.33
C TYR A 111 7.03 -19.42 14.73
N SER A 112 7.93 -19.27 13.76
CA SER A 112 9.36 -19.03 14.01
C SER A 112 9.63 -17.64 14.56
N SER A 113 8.63 -16.77 14.56
CA SER A 113 8.68 -15.40 15.07
C SER A 113 7.39 -15.07 15.81
N ILE A 114 7.46 -14.08 16.71
CA ILE A 114 6.28 -13.58 17.43
C ILE A 114 5.29 -13.06 16.39
N PRO A 115 4.08 -13.63 16.30
CA PRO A 115 3.14 -13.27 15.26
C PRO A 115 2.59 -11.86 15.52
N ARG A 116 2.70 -10.97 14.52
CA ARG A 116 2.44 -9.51 14.65
C ARG A 116 1.01 -9.10 14.29
N TRP A 117 0.00 -9.81 14.80
CA TRP A 117 -1.42 -9.51 14.56
C TRP A 117 -2.00 -8.45 15.51
N GLY A 118 -1.16 -7.81 16.32
CA GLY A 118 -1.53 -6.57 17.02
C GLY A 118 -1.47 -5.37 16.07
N LEU A 119 -2.25 -4.33 16.37
CA LEU A 119 -2.12 -3.01 15.75
C LEU A 119 -0.68 -2.55 15.97
N GLN A 120 0.11 -2.51 14.89
CA GLN A 120 1.48 -1.99 14.95
C GLN A 120 1.36 -0.48 14.97
N ASP A 121 1.60 0.13 16.13
CA ASP A 121 1.84 1.57 16.24
C ASP A 121 3.20 1.88 15.59
N LEU A 122 3.21 1.89 14.26
CA LEU A 122 4.31 2.44 13.50
C LEU A 122 4.35 3.95 13.81
N PRO A 123 5.51 4.53 14.15
CA PRO A 123 5.62 5.96 14.36
C PRO A 123 5.12 6.68 13.11
N ALA A 124 4.44 7.83 13.24
CA ALA A 124 3.95 8.61 12.08
C ALA A 124 5.05 8.88 11.05
N SER A 125 6.30 9.03 11.50
CA SER A 125 7.49 9.18 10.64
C SER A 125 7.81 7.96 9.75
N TRP A 126 7.28 6.77 10.07
CA TRP A 126 7.34 5.57 9.23
C TRP A 126 6.11 5.40 8.32
N GLN A 127 5.05 6.17 8.58
CA GLN A 127 3.86 6.25 7.73
C GLN A 127 4.01 7.35 6.66
N ASP A 128 4.96 8.27 6.85
CA ASP A 128 5.13 9.46 6.00
C ASP A 128 6.50 9.51 5.31
N ILE A 129 6.72 8.64 4.32
CA ILE A 129 7.40 9.11 3.10
C ILE A 129 6.33 9.18 2.01
N PRO A 130 6.22 10.33 1.34
CA PRO A 130 4.93 10.91 1.02
C PRO A 130 4.56 10.46 -0.38
N VAL A 131 3.63 9.52 -0.48
CA VAL A 131 3.12 9.06 -1.78
C VAL A 131 2.63 10.27 -2.60
N GLU A 132 2.15 11.30 -1.92
CA GLU A 132 1.78 12.62 -2.42
C GLU A 132 2.98 13.38 -3.02
N THR A 133 4.12 13.46 -2.33
CA THR A 133 5.30 14.17 -2.85
C THR A 133 5.97 13.39 -3.97
N GLN A 134 6.00 12.05 -3.88
CA GLN A 134 6.48 11.21 -4.97
C GLN A 134 5.62 11.40 -6.21
N ALA A 135 4.29 11.25 -6.10
CA ALA A 135 3.36 11.46 -7.20
C ALA A 135 3.47 12.88 -7.79
N ARG A 136 3.60 13.91 -6.95
CA ARG A 136 3.83 15.29 -7.39
C ARG A 136 5.16 15.44 -8.13
N SER A 137 6.24 14.84 -7.63
CA SER A 137 7.56 14.91 -8.27
C SER A 137 7.57 14.20 -9.62
N GLU A 138 6.94 13.02 -9.73
CA GLU A 138 6.85 12.27 -10.98
C GLU A 138 5.95 12.98 -11.99
N ALA A 139 4.86 13.63 -11.53
CA ALA A 139 4.02 14.49 -12.36
C ALA A 139 4.80 15.67 -12.97
N LEU A 140 5.57 16.41 -12.15
CA LEU A 140 6.39 17.53 -12.62
C LEU A 140 7.44 17.09 -13.65
N LYS A 141 8.14 16.00 -13.34
CA LYS A 141 9.14 15.43 -14.24
C LYS A 141 8.52 14.90 -15.53
N PHE A 142 7.30 14.35 -15.50
CA PHE A 142 6.58 13.92 -16.70
C PHE A 142 6.17 15.11 -17.58
N VAL A 143 5.67 16.20 -16.98
CA VAL A 143 5.38 17.44 -17.72
C VAL A 143 6.65 18.04 -18.34
N ALA A 144 7.77 18.04 -17.60
CA ALA A 144 9.05 18.50 -18.13
C ALA A 144 9.51 17.63 -19.31
N ALA A 145 9.41 16.30 -19.18
CA ALA A 145 9.73 15.37 -20.25
C ALA A 145 8.85 15.56 -21.48
N ALA A 146 7.54 15.77 -21.30
CA ALA A 146 6.62 16.06 -22.39
C ALA A 146 7.01 17.34 -23.16
N ARG A 147 7.45 18.39 -22.47
CA ARG A 147 7.97 19.61 -23.12
C ARG A 147 9.25 19.34 -23.89
N GLN A 148 10.19 18.57 -23.33
CA GLN A 148 11.41 18.17 -24.01
C GLN A 148 11.11 17.37 -25.29
N VAL A 149 10.20 16.40 -25.20
CA VAL A 149 9.72 15.62 -26.35
C VAL A 149 9.11 16.53 -27.41
N ALA A 150 8.23 17.45 -27.02
CA ALA A 150 7.61 18.38 -27.94
C ALA A 150 8.64 19.23 -28.69
N VAL A 151 9.66 19.75 -28.01
CA VAL A 151 10.74 20.53 -28.62
C VAL A 151 11.52 19.67 -29.63
N VAL A 152 11.93 18.47 -29.24
CA VAL A 152 12.70 17.57 -30.14
C VAL A 152 11.87 17.19 -31.38
N LEU A 153 10.58 16.86 -31.20
CA LEU A 153 9.68 16.56 -32.31
C LEU A 153 9.46 17.79 -33.21
N GLY A 154 9.34 18.98 -32.63
CA GLY A 154 9.24 20.24 -33.37
C GLY A 154 10.48 20.50 -34.22
N ILE A 155 11.68 20.32 -33.65
CA ILE A 155 12.95 20.46 -34.38
C ILE A 155 13.05 19.42 -35.51
N ALA A 156 12.69 18.15 -35.24
CA ALA A 156 12.68 17.12 -36.27
C ALA A 156 11.70 17.46 -37.41
N ALA A 157 10.51 17.96 -37.09
CA ALA A 157 9.55 18.42 -38.09
C ALA A 157 10.12 19.56 -38.95
N VAL A 158 10.82 20.54 -38.35
CA VAL A 158 11.50 21.62 -39.09
C VAL A 158 12.55 21.07 -40.05
N PHE A 159 13.37 20.11 -39.62
CA PHE A 159 14.35 19.49 -40.54
C PHE A 159 13.68 18.72 -41.67
N HIS A 160 12.55 18.04 -41.41
CA HIS A 160 11.77 17.41 -42.47
C HIS A 160 11.15 18.44 -43.44
N VAL A 161 10.69 19.59 -42.95
CA VAL A 161 10.22 20.70 -43.81
C VAL A 161 11.36 21.22 -44.68
N LEU A 162 12.54 21.46 -44.11
CA LEU A 162 13.72 21.91 -44.88
C LEU A 162 14.08 20.89 -45.96
N ARG A 163 14.08 19.58 -45.63
CA ARG A 163 14.32 18.50 -46.59
C ARG A 163 13.27 18.47 -47.70
N TYR A 164 12.01 18.71 -47.36
CA TYR A 164 10.91 18.80 -48.31
C TYR A 164 11.10 19.99 -49.27
N LEU A 165 11.44 21.17 -48.74
CA LEU A 165 11.71 22.36 -49.54
C LEU A 165 12.90 22.16 -50.49
N VAL A 166 13.98 21.53 -50.02
CA VAL A 166 15.11 21.13 -50.87
C VAL A 166 14.63 20.20 -51.99
N ALA A 167 13.80 19.20 -51.70
CA ALA A 167 13.26 18.31 -52.74
C ALA A 167 12.38 19.05 -53.76
N VAL A 168 11.58 20.03 -53.31
CA VAL A 168 10.72 20.84 -54.19
C VAL A 168 11.55 21.76 -55.09
N VAL A 169 12.50 22.52 -54.53
CA VAL A 169 13.40 23.38 -55.31
C VAL A 169 14.27 22.54 -56.26
N GLY A 170 14.66 21.36 -55.81
CA GLY A 170 15.48 20.41 -56.59
C GLY A 170 14.75 19.77 -57.76
N ARG A 171 13.45 20.02 -57.90
CA ARG A 171 12.68 19.65 -59.08
C ARG A 171 13.07 20.48 -60.30
N ASP A 172 13.28 21.77 -60.10
CA ASP A 172 13.51 22.74 -61.19
C ASP A 172 14.97 23.22 -61.25
N HIS A 173 15.76 22.94 -60.21
CA HIS A 173 17.16 23.36 -60.10
C HIS A 173 18.07 22.20 -59.69
N LEU A 174 19.29 22.17 -60.21
CA LEU A 174 20.31 21.24 -59.71
C LEU A 174 20.79 21.72 -58.34
N ILE A 175 20.56 20.89 -57.32
CA ILE A 175 21.00 21.18 -55.96
C ILE A 175 22.43 20.70 -55.75
N PRO A 176 23.31 21.51 -55.13
CA PRO A 176 24.64 21.06 -54.77
C PRO A 176 24.61 19.80 -53.90
N ALA A 177 25.41 18.80 -54.24
CA ALA A 177 25.43 17.50 -53.56
C ALA A 177 25.65 17.62 -52.04
N TRP A 178 26.48 18.58 -51.59
CA TRP A 178 26.72 18.81 -50.17
C TRP A 178 25.45 19.20 -49.41
N LEU A 179 24.53 19.95 -50.03
CA LEU A 179 23.30 20.41 -49.38
C LEU A 179 22.31 19.24 -49.20
N ASP A 180 22.20 18.36 -50.20
CA ASP A 180 21.39 17.14 -50.09
C ASP A 180 21.92 16.21 -48.98
N ILE A 181 23.25 16.00 -48.93
CA ILE A 181 23.91 15.20 -47.87
C ILE A 181 23.66 15.80 -46.49
N VAL A 182 23.87 17.10 -46.31
CA VAL A 182 23.71 17.78 -45.02
C VAL A 182 22.26 17.69 -44.52
N THR A 183 21.28 17.94 -45.40
CA THR A 183 19.86 17.83 -45.01
C THR A 183 19.44 16.39 -44.70
N ALA A 184 20.00 15.41 -45.42
CA ALA A 184 19.79 13.99 -45.10
C ALA A 184 20.34 13.63 -43.71
N ILE A 185 21.54 14.09 -43.35
CA ILE A 185 22.15 13.87 -42.02
C ILE A 185 21.28 14.51 -40.92
N PHE A 186 20.81 15.75 -41.10
CA PHE A 186 19.96 16.40 -40.10
C PHE A 186 18.64 15.66 -39.89
N VAL A 187 18.01 15.19 -40.96
CA VAL A 187 16.78 14.39 -40.87
C VAL A 187 17.05 13.07 -40.12
N GLN A 188 18.15 12.38 -40.44
CA GLN A 188 18.48 11.12 -39.79
C GLN A 188 18.79 11.32 -38.31
N ALA A 189 19.64 12.29 -37.98
CA ALA A 189 20.04 12.60 -36.60
C ALA A 189 18.85 13.04 -35.74
N SER A 190 17.98 13.92 -36.28
CA SER A 190 16.77 14.35 -35.57
C SER A 190 15.72 13.25 -35.45
N GLY A 191 15.62 12.34 -36.43
CA GLY A 191 14.80 11.14 -36.33
C GLY A 191 15.23 10.22 -35.18
N VAL A 192 16.55 9.97 -35.03
CA VAL A 192 17.08 9.21 -33.89
C VAL A 192 16.81 9.93 -32.58
N ALA A 193 17.06 11.24 -32.51
CA ALA A 193 16.76 12.05 -31.33
C ALA A 193 15.27 12.00 -30.94
N ALA A 194 14.37 12.06 -31.93
CA ALA A 194 12.93 11.94 -31.73
C ALA A 194 12.52 10.58 -31.15
N LEU A 195 13.10 9.48 -31.63
CA LEU A 195 12.85 8.14 -31.09
C LEU A 195 13.33 8.02 -29.63
N LEU A 196 14.53 8.51 -29.32
CA LEU A 196 15.06 8.52 -27.95
C LEU A 196 14.22 9.39 -27.02
N ALA A 197 13.81 10.57 -27.48
CA ALA A 197 12.94 11.46 -26.73
C ALA A 197 11.59 10.80 -26.45
N MET A 198 10.99 10.15 -27.46
CA MET A 198 9.72 9.43 -27.29
C MET A 198 9.85 8.29 -26.25
N GLY A 199 10.91 7.48 -26.33
CA GLY A 199 11.20 6.42 -25.35
C GLY A 199 11.36 6.98 -23.94
N TYR A 200 12.07 8.09 -23.79
CA TYR A 200 12.20 8.81 -22.52
C TYR A 200 10.84 9.31 -22.01
N GLY A 201 10.06 10.01 -22.84
CA GLY A 201 8.73 10.51 -22.47
C GLY A 201 7.79 9.39 -22.01
N LEU A 202 7.85 8.24 -22.68
CA LEU A 202 7.05 7.06 -22.36
C LEU A 202 7.49 6.40 -21.04
N ALA A 203 8.79 6.36 -20.76
CA ALA A 203 9.29 5.90 -19.48
C ALA A 203 8.84 6.82 -18.33
N ARG A 204 8.87 8.15 -18.55
CA ARG A 204 8.37 9.13 -17.58
C ARG A 204 6.86 9.05 -17.39
N PHE A 205 6.11 8.74 -18.45
CA PHE A 205 4.67 8.44 -18.36
C PHE A 205 4.40 7.21 -17.49
N GLY A 206 5.11 6.09 -17.71
CA GLY A 206 4.96 4.89 -16.90
C GLY A 206 5.25 5.12 -15.41
N GLN A 207 6.32 5.83 -15.09
CA GLN A 207 6.64 6.23 -13.70
C GLN A 207 5.52 7.09 -13.08
N TRP A 208 5.01 8.06 -13.83
CA TRP A 208 3.90 8.89 -13.38
C TRP A 208 2.61 8.08 -13.14
N VAL A 209 2.23 7.18 -14.05
CA VAL A 209 1.05 6.32 -13.89
C VAL A 209 1.14 5.48 -12.62
N ILE A 210 2.31 4.88 -12.35
CA ILE A 210 2.52 4.06 -11.15
C ILE A 210 2.37 4.92 -9.88
N ALA A 211 3.02 6.09 -9.82
CA ALA A 211 2.97 6.96 -8.66
C ALA A 211 1.58 7.56 -8.44
N MET A 212 0.91 8.00 -9.52
CA MET A 212 -0.44 8.56 -9.48
C MET A 212 -1.44 7.51 -9.00
N ARG A 213 -1.36 6.28 -9.50
CA ARG A 213 -2.26 5.21 -9.04
C ARG A 213 -1.99 4.83 -7.60
N ALA A 214 -0.73 4.70 -7.19
CA ALA A 214 -0.38 4.44 -5.80
C ALA A 214 -0.99 5.50 -4.86
N LEU A 215 -1.00 6.77 -5.27
CA LEU A 215 -1.66 7.86 -4.54
C LEU A 215 -3.19 7.68 -4.49
N ALA A 216 -3.84 7.43 -5.63
CA ALA A 216 -5.29 7.26 -5.70
C ALA A 216 -5.80 6.12 -4.81
N TYR A 217 -5.11 4.98 -4.78
CA TYR A 217 -5.46 3.86 -3.91
C TYR A 217 -5.17 4.16 -2.43
N ARG A 218 -4.11 4.92 -2.12
CA ARG A 218 -3.79 5.33 -0.75
C ARG A 218 -4.85 6.25 -0.15
N HIS A 219 -5.46 7.13 -0.94
CA HIS A 219 -6.54 8.00 -0.47
C HIS A 219 -7.79 7.23 0.03
N VAL A 220 -7.97 5.97 -0.39
CA VAL A 220 -9.07 5.10 0.04
C VAL A 220 -8.60 3.97 0.96
N ASP A 221 -7.44 4.13 1.59
CA ASP A 221 -6.80 3.15 2.49
C ASP A 221 -6.58 1.77 1.86
N ARG A 222 -6.38 1.73 0.54
CA ARG A 222 -6.08 0.51 -0.21
C ARG A 222 -4.67 0.55 -0.79
N LEU A 223 -4.13 -0.64 -1.06
CA LEU A 223 -2.90 -0.79 -1.81
C LEU A 223 -3.23 -1.00 -3.30
N GLU A 224 -2.34 -0.54 -4.18
CA GLU A 224 -2.46 -0.81 -5.62
C GLU A 224 -2.47 -2.33 -5.85
N PRO A 225 -3.56 -2.90 -6.42
CA PRO A 225 -3.68 -4.34 -6.61
C PRO A 225 -2.76 -4.89 -7.70
N ARG A 226 -2.40 -4.08 -8.70
CA ARG A 226 -1.59 -4.53 -9.83
C ARG A 226 -0.09 -4.44 -9.51
N ARG A 227 0.67 -5.47 -9.90
CA ARG A 227 2.14 -5.43 -9.81
C ARG A 227 2.69 -4.33 -10.72
N SER A 228 3.75 -3.65 -10.28
CA SER A 228 4.36 -2.52 -11.01
C SER A 228 4.78 -2.86 -12.45
N TRP A 229 5.30 -4.06 -12.70
CA TRP A 229 5.68 -4.50 -14.05
C TRP A 229 4.48 -4.61 -15.01
N VAL A 230 3.28 -4.93 -14.50
CA VAL A 230 2.05 -4.96 -15.31
C VAL A 230 1.65 -3.54 -15.70
N LEU A 231 1.78 -2.59 -14.77
CA LEU A 231 1.54 -1.17 -15.05
C LEU A 231 2.53 -0.63 -16.08
N TRP A 232 3.80 -1.04 -16.02
CA TRP A 232 4.78 -0.72 -17.07
C TRP A 232 4.34 -1.23 -18.44
N LEU A 233 3.98 -2.51 -18.55
CA LEU A 233 3.54 -3.11 -19.82
C LEU A 233 2.35 -2.33 -20.41
N PHE A 234 1.34 -2.05 -19.58
CA PHE A 234 0.13 -1.34 -20.00
C PHE A 234 0.30 0.16 -20.23
N SER A 235 1.37 0.78 -19.74
CA SER A 235 1.61 2.22 -19.91
C SER A 235 2.66 2.53 -20.97
N VAL A 236 3.58 1.60 -21.24
CA VAL A 236 4.76 1.87 -22.08
C VAL A 236 4.78 1.06 -23.35
N PHE A 237 4.17 -0.11 -23.40
CA PHE A 237 4.24 -0.91 -24.61
C PHE A 237 3.40 -0.27 -25.74
N PRO A 238 4.00 0.09 -26.90
CA PRO A 238 3.27 0.72 -28.00
C PRO A 238 2.08 -0.14 -28.44
N LEU A 239 1.02 0.52 -28.95
CA LEU A 239 -0.27 -0.09 -29.32
C LEU A 239 -1.10 -0.66 -28.15
N VAL A 240 -0.48 -1.39 -27.22
CA VAL A 240 -1.16 -1.84 -25.98
C VAL A 240 -1.57 -0.63 -25.16
N ASN A 241 -0.62 0.29 -24.94
CA ASN A 241 -0.82 1.56 -24.23
C ASN A 241 -2.01 2.38 -24.76
N LEU A 242 -2.28 2.33 -26.07
CA LEU A 242 -3.38 3.06 -26.70
C LEU A 242 -4.75 2.66 -26.12
N VAL A 243 -4.90 1.39 -25.71
CA VAL A 243 -6.14 0.84 -25.15
C VAL A 243 -6.06 0.72 -23.62
N THR A 244 -4.88 0.41 -23.06
CA THR A 244 -4.75 0.10 -21.64
C THR A 244 -4.48 1.32 -20.76
N ALA A 245 -3.68 2.31 -21.17
CA ALA A 245 -3.58 3.56 -20.41
C ALA A 245 -4.91 4.27 -20.19
N PRO A 246 -5.86 4.30 -21.14
CA PRO A 246 -7.20 4.81 -20.88
C PRO A 246 -7.88 4.19 -19.71
N PHE A 247 -7.79 2.88 -19.70
CA PHE A 247 -8.40 2.11 -18.68
C PHE A 247 -7.72 2.38 -17.33
N LEU A 248 -6.38 2.42 -17.29
CA LEU A 248 -5.63 2.70 -16.06
C LEU A 248 -5.91 4.09 -15.47
N LEU A 249 -6.03 5.12 -16.31
CA LEU A 249 -6.33 6.49 -15.90
C LEU A 249 -7.78 6.63 -15.44
N ARG A 250 -8.72 5.97 -16.13
CA ARG A 250 -10.13 5.93 -15.74
C ARG A 250 -10.33 5.17 -14.44
N GLU A 251 -9.70 4.01 -14.27
CA GLU A 251 -9.73 3.25 -13.01
C GLU A 251 -9.25 4.12 -11.84
N ALA A 252 -8.13 4.82 -12.00
CA ALA A 252 -7.60 5.70 -10.96
C ALA A 252 -8.59 6.82 -10.61
N ALA A 253 -9.22 7.43 -11.62
CA ALA A 253 -10.24 8.46 -11.41
C ALA A 253 -11.51 7.90 -10.74
N LEU A 254 -11.87 6.63 -10.96
CA LEU A 254 -13.02 5.99 -10.32
C LEU A 254 -12.75 5.62 -8.86
N VAL A 255 -11.48 5.38 -8.50
CA VAL A 255 -11.07 5.07 -7.12
C VAL A 255 -11.05 6.33 -6.26
N ASP A 256 -10.62 7.46 -6.82
CA ASP A 256 -10.56 8.74 -6.09
C ASP A 256 -11.79 9.61 -6.37
N GLU A 257 -12.79 9.57 -5.49
CA GLU A 257 -14.03 10.36 -5.60
C GLU A 257 -13.79 11.87 -5.70
N ARG A 258 -12.64 12.37 -5.22
CA ARG A 258 -12.29 13.80 -5.30
C ARG A 258 -11.97 14.22 -6.73
N VAL A 259 -11.48 13.28 -7.53
CA VAL A 259 -11.10 13.49 -8.94
C VAL A 259 -12.30 13.27 -9.86
N LEU A 260 -13.24 12.38 -9.50
CA LEU A 260 -14.39 11.99 -10.32
C LEU A 260 -15.49 13.05 -10.40
N THR A 261 -15.25 14.13 -11.14
CA THR A 261 -16.28 15.12 -11.49
C THR A 261 -16.78 14.94 -12.93
N PRO A 262 -18.01 15.37 -13.27
CA PRO A 262 -18.49 15.36 -14.67
C PRO A 262 -17.56 16.12 -15.64
N ARG A 263 -16.91 17.18 -15.15
CA ARG A 263 -15.90 17.94 -15.90
C ARG A 263 -14.64 17.11 -16.16
N THR A 264 -14.15 16.41 -15.14
CA THR A 264 -13.01 15.49 -15.25
C THR A 264 -13.26 14.40 -16.29
N HIS A 265 -14.46 13.80 -16.29
CA HIS A 265 -14.80 12.78 -17.28
C HIS A 265 -14.76 13.32 -18.73
N LEU A 266 -15.23 14.56 -18.93
CA LEU A 266 -15.17 15.22 -20.23
C LEU A 266 -13.72 15.51 -20.64
N GLU A 267 -12.89 16.02 -19.74
CA GLU A 267 -11.47 16.29 -20.00
C GLU A 267 -10.68 15.01 -20.31
N LEU A 268 -10.89 13.94 -19.54
CA LEU A 268 -10.31 12.64 -19.84
C LEU A 268 -10.71 12.17 -21.24
N ARG A 269 -12.00 12.28 -21.61
CA ARG A 269 -12.47 11.93 -22.96
C ARG A 269 -11.80 12.75 -24.06
N LYS A 270 -11.58 14.05 -23.84
CA LYS A 270 -10.84 14.89 -24.81
C LYS A 270 -9.38 14.42 -24.96
N VAL A 271 -8.71 14.10 -23.84
CA VAL A 271 -7.36 13.52 -23.85
C VAL A 271 -7.35 12.21 -24.65
N TRP A 272 -8.35 11.34 -24.45
CA TRP A 272 -8.50 10.10 -25.20
C TRP A 272 -8.60 10.30 -26.69
N ILE A 273 -9.51 11.17 -27.13
CA ILE A 273 -9.72 11.46 -28.55
C ILE A 273 -8.44 12.05 -29.16
N ALA A 274 -7.81 13.00 -28.49
CA ALA A 274 -6.57 13.60 -28.96
C ALA A 274 -5.44 12.57 -29.07
N TRP A 275 -5.31 11.68 -28.09
CA TRP A 275 -4.31 10.62 -28.09
C TRP A 275 -4.55 9.61 -29.23
N ALA A 276 -5.80 9.18 -29.43
CA ALA A 276 -6.18 8.31 -30.54
C ALA A 276 -5.87 8.95 -31.90
N LEU A 277 -6.22 10.23 -32.07
CA LEU A 277 -5.93 10.98 -33.30
C LEU A 277 -4.43 11.08 -33.58
N VAL A 278 -3.62 11.40 -32.57
CA VAL A 278 -2.15 11.48 -32.72
C VAL A 278 -1.56 10.15 -33.17
N ASN A 279 -2.05 9.02 -32.62
CA ASN A 279 -1.58 7.69 -33.05
C ASN A 279 -2.07 7.31 -34.44
N ALA A 280 -3.29 7.68 -34.82
CA ALA A 280 -3.80 7.46 -36.16
C ALA A 280 -2.98 8.22 -37.21
N VAL A 281 -2.61 9.47 -36.94
CA VAL A 281 -1.73 10.27 -37.79
C VAL A 281 -0.32 9.66 -37.85
N ALA A 282 0.24 9.22 -36.72
CA ALA A 282 1.54 8.55 -36.69
C ALA A 282 1.55 7.24 -37.48
N LEU A 283 0.51 6.41 -37.35
CA LEU A 283 0.36 5.20 -38.13
C LEU A 283 0.25 5.49 -39.63
N THR A 284 -0.53 6.52 -39.99
CA THR A 284 -0.64 6.98 -41.38
C THR A 284 0.73 7.39 -41.94
N ALA A 285 1.53 8.13 -41.18
CA ALA A 285 2.88 8.51 -41.58
C ALA A 285 3.80 7.30 -41.77
N ILE A 286 3.73 6.29 -40.89
CA ILE A 286 4.50 5.05 -41.04
C ILE A 286 4.09 4.29 -42.31
N VAL A 287 2.78 4.12 -42.53
CA VAL A 287 2.24 3.42 -43.71
C VAL A 287 2.64 4.14 -44.99
N MET A 288 2.49 5.47 -45.04
CA MET A 288 2.88 6.28 -46.19
C MET A 288 4.38 6.26 -46.42
N ARG A 289 5.20 6.30 -45.36
CA ARG A 289 6.66 6.18 -45.47
C ARG A 289 7.09 4.83 -46.04
N TRP A 290 6.43 3.75 -45.61
CA TRP A 290 6.66 2.41 -46.14
C TRP A 290 6.23 2.31 -47.61
N ALA A 291 5.04 2.80 -47.95
CA ALA A 291 4.53 2.81 -49.34
C ALA A 291 5.41 3.65 -50.27
N GLY A 292 5.87 4.83 -49.82
CA GLY A 292 6.81 5.69 -50.54
C GLY A 292 8.14 4.99 -50.83
N HIS A 293 8.67 4.22 -49.88
CA HIS A 293 9.88 3.45 -50.10
C HIS A 293 9.69 2.29 -51.09
N ARG A 294 8.51 1.67 -51.12
CA ARG A 294 8.21 0.52 -51.99
C ARG A 294 7.82 0.90 -53.42
N SER A 295 7.25 2.09 -53.62
CA SER A 295 6.68 2.52 -54.90
C SER A 295 7.70 3.06 -55.89
N GLY A 296 8.88 3.51 -55.44
CA GLY A 296 9.91 4.09 -56.31
C GLY A 296 9.54 5.44 -56.96
N SER A 297 8.30 5.91 -56.76
CA SER A 297 7.82 7.20 -57.28
C SER A 297 8.29 8.36 -56.41
N LEU A 298 8.67 9.47 -57.05
CA LEU A 298 9.06 10.71 -56.36
C LEU A 298 7.87 11.38 -55.67
N GLN A 299 6.67 11.28 -56.27
CA GLN A 299 5.46 11.91 -55.72
C GLN A 299 5.03 11.21 -54.43
N THR A 300 5.02 9.88 -54.40
CA THR A 300 4.65 9.11 -53.20
C THR A 300 5.67 9.29 -52.07
N GLN A 301 6.94 9.51 -52.39
CA GLN A 301 7.97 9.85 -51.40
C GLN A 301 7.77 11.25 -50.82
N ALA A 302 7.38 12.23 -51.65
CA ALA A 302 7.04 13.58 -51.18
C ALA A 302 5.79 13.56 -50.28
N ASP A 303 4.73 12.86 -50.68
CA ASP A 303 3.52 12.69 -49.87
C ASP A 303 3.82 12.04 -48.52
N ALA A 304 4.69 11.02 -48.52
CA ALA A 304 5.14 10.39 -47.30
C ALA A 304 5.88 11.36 -46.35
N LEU A 305 6.71 12.24 -46.91
CA LEU A 305 7.44 13.24 -46.13
C LEU A 305 6.48 14.26 -45.49
N VAL A 306 5.43 14.66 -46.21
CA VAL A 306 4.35 15.52 -45.68
C VAL A 306 3.69 14.85 -44.48
N TRP A 307 3.34 13.57 -44.57
CA TRP A 307 2.75 12.85 -43.44
C TRP A 307 3.67 12.74 -42.22
N VAL A 308 4.99 12.60 -42.43
CA VAL A 308 5.98 12.63 -41.34
C VAL A 308 6.01 13.99 -40.66
N ILE A 309 5.98 15.09 -41.43
CA ILE A 309 5.92 16.46 -40.90
C ILE A 309 4.64 16.64 -40.07
N VAL A 310 3.49 16.29 -40.63
CA VAL A 310 2.18 16.39 -39.96
C VAL A 310 2.17 15.58 -38.67
N SER A 311 2.68 14.34 -38.70
CA SER A 311 2.79 13.49 -37.51
C SER A 311 3.69 14.10 -36.44
N GLY A 312 4.86 14.63 -36.82
CA GLY A 312 5.77 15.30 -35.90
C GLY A 312 5.14 16.52 -35.23
N VAL A 313 4.49 17.39 -36.02
CA VAL A 313 3.82 18.61 -35.51
C VAL A 313 2.65 18.26 -34.59
N VAL A 314 1.78 17.33 -34.99
CA VAL A 314 0.62 16.91 -34.19
C VAL A 314 1.07 16.24 -32.89
N SER A 315 2.12 15.42 -32.94
CA SER A 315 2.69 14.79 -31.75
C SER A 315 3.34 15.79 -30.81
N ALA A 316 4.07 16.79 -31.35
CA ALA A 316 4.64 17.87 -30.57
C ALA A 316 3.56 18.72 -29.88
N ALA A 317 2.53 19.09 -30.62
CA ALA A 317 1.34 19.79 -30.13
C ALA A 317 0.66 19.04 -28.99
N PHE A 318 0.44 17.73 -29.15
CA PHE A 318 -0.14 16.88 -28.13
C PHE A 318 0.72 16.84 -26.87
N ALA A 319 2.03 16.62 -27.01
CA ALA A 319 2.95 16.59 -25.89
C ALA A 319 3.03 17.94 -25.15
N TRP A 320 2.97 19.05 -25.88
CA TRP A 320 3.04 20.40 -25.31
C TRP A 320 1.75 20.82 -24.59
N TRP A 321 0.58 20.54 -25.16
CA TRP A 321 -0.70 21.04 -24.64
C TRP A 321 -1.52 20.02 -23.86
N MET A 322 -1.61 18.77 -24.32
CA MET A 322 -2.52 17.78 -23.75
C MET A 322 -1.95 17.09 -22.52
N ILE A 323 -0.64 16.81 -22.50
CA ILE A 323 -0.01 16.14 -21.35
C ILE A 323 -0.10 16.98 -20.06
N PRO A 324 0.22 18.29 -20.06
CA PRO A 324 0.07 19.11 -18.85
C PRO A 324 -1.38 19.18 -18.36
N ARG A 325 -2.36 19.21 -19.27
CA ARG A 325 -3.79 19.17 -18.92
C ARG A 325 -4.18 17.86 -18.26
N LEU A 326 -3.71 16.73 -18.79
CA LEU A 326 -3.92 15.42 -18.19
C LEU A 326 -3.36 15.36 -16.76
N VAL A 327 -2.13 15.84 -16.54
CA VAL A 327 -1.52 15.85 -15.21
C VAL A 327 -2.28 16.78 -14.24
N ALA A 328 -2.78 17.91 -14.73
CA ALA A 328 -3.58 18.84 -13.92
C ALA A 328 -4.90 18.23 -13.41
N VAL A 329 -5.51 17.32 -14.19
CA VAL A 329 -6.74 16.60 -13.78
C VAL A 329 -6.51 15.75 -12.52
N PHE A 330 -5.32 15.18 -12.37
CA PHE A 330 -4.95 14.32 -11.24
C PHE A 330 -4.16 15.05 -10.14
N ASN A 331 -4.11 16.38 -10.16
CA ASN A 331 -3.33 17.14 -9.19
C ASN A 331 -4.13 17.30 -7.87
N PRO A 332 -3.68 16.73 -6.75
CA PRO A 332 -4.43 16.74 -5.48
C PRO A 332 -4.61 18.14 -4.87
N ALA A 333 -3.80 19.11 -5.28
CA ALA A 333 -3.91 20.51 -4.84
C ALA A 333 -5.05 21.27 -5.52
N ALA A 334 -5.61 20.75 -6.62
CA ALA A 334 -6.83 21.25 -7.21
C ALA A 334 -8.04 20.71 -6.44
N GLY A 335 -8.15 21.09 -5.16
CA GLY A 335 -9.44 21.01 -4.47
C GLY A 335 -10.50 21.76 -5.30
N PRO A 336 -11.80 21.44 -5.15
CA PRO A 336 -12.85 22.13 -5.87
C PRO A 336 -12.60 23.62 -5.72
N ALA A 337 -12.41 24.32 -6.84
CA ALA A 337 -12.23 25.76 -6.84
C ALA A 337 -13.28 26.33 -5.89
N ARG A 338 -12.82 26.89 -4.76
CA ARG A 338 -13.69 27.39 -3.70
C ARG A 338 -14.68 28.29 -4.43
N ALA A 339 -15.94 27.84 -4.53
CA ALA A 339 -16.96 28.62 -5.22
C ALA A 339 -16.85 30.03 -4.65
N PRO A 340 -16.78 31.09 -5.50
CA PRO A 340 -16.60 32.45 -4.99
C PRO A 340 -17.66 32.61 -3.92
N SER A 341 -17.22 32.79 -2.67
CA SER A 341 -18.14 32.92 -1.55
C SER A 341 -19.00 34.11 -1.92
N ARG A 342 -20.25 33.86 -2.34
CA ARG A 342 -21.25 34.92 -2.42
C ARG A 342 -21.30 35.43 -1.00
N ARG A 343 -20.65 36.58 -0.76
CA ARG A 343 -20.83 37.37 0.46
C ARG A 343 -22.31 37.70 0.45
N ARG A 344 -23.09 36.86 1.11
CA ARG A 344 -24.45 37.20 1.49
C ARG A 344 -24.25 38.20 2.60
N TRP A 345 -24.25 39.47 2.23
CA TRP A 345 -24.35 40.57 3.18
C TRP A 345 -25.64 40.32 3.94
N VAL A 346 -25.52 39.84 5.17
CA VAL A 346 -26.60 39.90 6.14
C VAL A 346 -26.50 41.30 6.69
N ASN A 347 -27.43 42.16 6.26
CA ASN A 347 -27.60 43.46 6.89
C ASN A 347 -28.05 43.18 8.33
N ALA A 348 -27.22 43.57 9.29
CA ALA A 348 -27.57 43.62 10.70
C ALA A 348 -28.35 44.91 10.98
#